data_AF-A0A5J4KTJ5-F1
#
_entry.id   AF-A0A5J4KTJ5-F1
#
_cell.length_a   1.000
_cell.length_b   1.000
_cell.length_c   1.000
_cell.angle_alpha   90.00
_cell.angle_beta   90.00
_cell.angle_gamma   90.00
#
_symmetry.space_group_name_H-M   'P 1'
#
loop_
_entity.id
_entity.type
_entity.pdbx_description
1 polymer ?
#
loop_
_entity_poly.entity_id
_entity_poly.type
_entity_poly.pdbx_seq_one_letter_code
_entity_poly.pdbx_strand_id
1 'polypeptide(L)'
;MSKVFVIDTLKRPLDPVHPGRARLLLSEGKAAVYRKFPFTIILKDKTQEPEAQPLRIKLDPGSRATGIAIVNDASGEVVFAAELSHRGHAIKAALDDRHAVRRSRRQRKTRYRKARWSNWSCPVFGGNPNRNVG
;
A
#
# COMPACT_ATOMS: atom_id res chain seq x y z
N MET A 1 12.19 -4.07 -22.82
CA MET A 1 13.21 -4.64 -21.92
C MET A 1 13.56 -3.58 -20.88
N SER A 2 13.66 -3.91 -19.59
CA SER A 2 13.93 -2.90 -18.56
C SER A 2 15.40 -2.44 -18.61
N LYS A 3 15.62 -1.13 -18.47
CA LYS A 3 16.97 -0.55 -18.33
C LYS A 3 17.52 -0.80 -16.93
N VAL A 4 18.84 -0.73 -16.81
CA VAL A 4 19.58 -0.88 -15.55
C VAL A 4 19.95 0.49 -15.01
N PHE A 5 19.68 0.72 -13.73
CA PHE A 5 20.07 1.96 -13.08
C PHE A 5 21.56 1.99 -12.80
N VAL A 6 22.18 3.14 -13.01
CA VAL A 6 23.61 3.36 -12.81
C VAL A 6 23.81 4.48 -11.81
N ILE A 7 24.75 4.28 -10.89
CA ILE A 7 25.19 5.31 -9.96
C ILE A 7 26.71 5.45 -10.03
N ASP A 8 27.20 6.65 -9.76
CA ASP A 8 28.62 6.93 -9.60
C ASP A 8 29.13 6.47 -8.22
N THR A 9 30.44 6.45 -8.04
CA THR A 9 31.18 6.27 -6.77
C THR A 9 30.65 7.16 -5.64
N LEU A 10 30.25 8.39 -5.95
CA LEU A 10 29.63 9.33 -5.01
C LEU A 10 28.12 9.12 -4.83
N LYS A 11 27.58 8.00 -5.32
CA LYS A 11 26.14 7.64 -5.31
C LYS A 11 25.25 8.66 -6.03
N ARG A 12 25.82 9.41 -6.97
CA ARG A 12 25.06 10.31 -7.84
C ARG A 12 24.41 9.49 -8.97
N PRO A 13 23.14 9.74 -9.30
CA PRO A 13 22.47 9.01 -10.37
C PRO A 13 23.06 9.38 -11.74
N LEU A 14 23.17 8.38 -12.62
CA LEU A 14 23.52 8.53 -14.02
C LEU A 14 22.38 7.99 -14.89
N ASP A 15 22.47 8.23 -16.20
CA ASP A 15 21.47 7.73 -17.13
C ASP A 15 21.36 6.19 -17.09
N PRO A 16 20.12 5.65 -17.09
CA PRO A 16 19.91 4.21 -17.16
C PRO A 16 20.44 3.62 -18.46
N VAL A 17 21.16 2.51 -18.35
CA VAL A 17 21.80 1.86 -19.51
C VAL A 17 21.04 0.61 -19.94
N HIS A 18 21.23 0.22 -21.21
CA HIS A 18 20.75 -1.05 -21.70
C HIS A 18 21.42 -2.21 -20.94
N PRO A 19 20.70 -3.31 -20.59
CA PRO A 19 21.25 -4.43 -19.83
C PRO A 19 22.49 -5.06 -20.47
N GLY A 20 22.62 -5.04 -21.80
CA GLY A 20 23.83 -5.47 -22.50
C GLY A 20 25.07 -4.66 -22.10
N ARG A 21 24.94 -3.33 -21.98
CA ARG A 21 26.03 -2.45 -21.53
C ARG A 21 26.34 -2.67 -20.05
N ALA A 22 25.32 -2.86 -19.22
CA ALA A 22 25.50 -3.19 -17.80
C ALA A 22 26.30 -4.49 -17.61
N ARG A 23 26.00 -5.54 -18.39
CA ARG A 23 26.76 -6.80 -18.37
C ARG A 23 28.21 -6.60 -18.77
N LEU A 24 28.46 -5.83 -19.84
CA LEU A 24 29.82 -5.52 -20.28
C LEU A 24 30.64 -4.83 -19.18
N LEU A 25 30.06 -3.82 -18.53
CA LEU A 25 30.73 -3.09 -17.44
C LEU A 25 31.04 -3.99 -16.23
N LEU A 26 30.16 -4.96 -15.95
CA LEU A 26 30.39 -5.95 -14.89
C LEU A 26 31.47 -6.96 -15.28
N SER A 27 31.47 -7.46 -16.53
CA SER A 27 32.50 -8.41 -17.00
C SER A 27 33.88 -7.77 -17.12
N GLU A 28 33.94 -6.50 -17.51
CA GLU A 28 35.18 -5.72 -17.56
C GLU A 28 35.66 -5.27 -16.16
N GLY A 29 34.89 -5.54 -15.11
CA GLY A 29 35.23 -5.16 -13.74
C GLY A 29 35.19 -3.66 -13.45
N LYS A 30 34.61 -2.84 -14.35
CA LYS A 30 34.47 -1.38 -14.22
C LYS A 30 33.31 -0.96 -13.32
N ALA A 31 32.34 -1.87 -13.12
CA ALA A 31 31.20 -1.68 -12.25
C ALA A 31 31.07 -2.80 -11.22
N ALA A 32 30.30 -2.55 -10.17
CA ALA A 32 29.88 -3.55 -9.20
C ALA A 32 28.35 -3.51 -9.01
N VAL A 33 27.76 -4.60 -8.51
CA VAL A 33 26.33 -4.62 -8.19
C VAL A 33 26.09 -3.84 -6.89
N TYR A 34 25.24 -2.83 -6.94
CA TYR A 34 24.85 -2.04 -5.77
C TYR A 34 23.59 -2.59 -5.11
N ARG A 35 22.55 -2.88 -5.91
CA ARG A 35 21.26 -3.39 -5.43
C ARG A 35 20.67 -4.37 -6.44
N LYS A 36 20.02 -5.44 -5.95
CA LYS A 36 19.40 -6.47 -6.80
C LYS A 36 18.02 -6.06 -7.34
N PHE A 37 17.22 -5.35 -6.55
CA PHE A 37 15.90 -4.87 -6.97
C PHE A 37 15.57 -3.47 -6.38
N PRO A 38 15.31 -2.45 -7.21
CA PRO A 38 15.55 -2.47 -8.67
C PRO A 38 17.04 -2.76 -8.96
N PHE A 39 17.34 -3.39 -10.10
CA PHE A 39 18.71 -3.76 -10.41
C PHE A 39 19.53 -2.50 -10.70
N THR A 40 20.58 -2.30 -9.91
CA THR A 40 21.40 -1.08 -9.93
C THR A 40 22.87 -1.46 -9.84
N ILE A 41 23.67 -0.87 -10.74
CA ILE A 41 25.13 -1.00 -10.74
C ILE A 41 25.77 0.31 -10.29
N ILE A 42 26.93 0.21 -9.64
CA ILE A 42 27.77 1.33 -9.26
C ILE A 42 29.06 1.30 -10.09
N LEU A 43 29.43 2.43 -10.68
CA LEU A 43 30.72 2.58 -11.37
C LEU A 43 31.84 2.75 -10.34
N LYS A 44 33.02 2.21 -10.66
CA LYS A 44 34.23 2.34 -9.81
C LYS A 44 34.99 3.64 -10.06
N ASP A 45 34.84 4.22 -11.24
CA ASP A 45 35.48 5.47 -11.62
C ASP A 45 34.53 6.64 -11.36
N LYS A 46 35.11 7.75 -10.91
CA LYS A 46 34.36 8.99 -10.65
C LYS A 46 33.97 9.67 -11.96
N THR A 47 32.71 10.04 -12.08
CA THR A 47 32.23 10.83 -13.22
C THR A 47 32.39 12.32 -12.89
N GLN A 48 33.08 13.09 -13.76
CA GLN A 48 33.36 14.51 -13.50
C GLN A 48 32.08 15.36 -13.52
N GLU A 49 31.19 15.13 -14.48
CA GLU A 49 29.91 15.85 -14.62
C GLU A 49 28.77 14.84 -14.84
N PRO A 50 28.17 14.33 -13.75
CA PRO A 50 27.02 13.44 -13.86
C PRO A 50 25.80 14.25 -14.27
N GLU A 51 25.48 14.28 -15.56
CA GLU A 51 24.21 14.77 -16.06
C GLU A 51 23.27 13.59 -16.28
N ALA A 52 22.14 13.58 -15.60
CA ALA A 52 21.11 12.57 -15.74
C ALA A 52 19.86 13.22 -16.31
N GLN A 53 19.30 12.64 -17.36
CA GLN A 53 18.08 13.15 -17.95
C GLN A 53 16.91 13.03 -16.96
N PRO A 54 16.04 14.05 -16.87
CA PRO A 54 14.88 13.98 -16.00
C PRO A 54 13.95 12.86 -16.47
N LEU A 55 13.61 11.96 -15.55
CA LEU A 55 12.67 10.85 -15.78
C LEU A 55 11.35 11.14 -15.09
N ARG A 56 10.24 10.83 -15.78
CA ARG A 56 8.90 10.98 -15.24
C ARG A 56 8.43 9.67 -14.61
N ILE A 57 7.91 9.77 -13.40
CA ILE A 57 7.30 8.65 -12.70
C ILE A 57 5.78 8.70 -12.92
N LYS A 58 5.21 7.56 -13.31
CA LYS A 58 3.76 7.33 -13.39
C LYS A 58 3.39 6.29 -12.34
N LEU A 59 2.41 6.63 -11.51
CA LEU A 59 1.85 5.78 -10.47
C LEU A 59 0.39 5.51 -10.81
N ASP A 60 0.01 4.25 -10.87
CA ASP A 60 -1.37 3.81 -11.10
C ASP A 60 -1.87 3.04 -9.87
N PRO A 61 -2.58 3.71 -8.95
CA PRO A 61 -3.01 3.10 -7.70
C PRO A 61 -4.25 2.22 -7.90
N GLY A 62 -4.08 0.92 -7.66
CA GLY A 62 -5.19 -0.04 -7.57
C GLY A 62 -5.50 -0.46 -6.13
N SER A 63 -6.63 -1.15 -5.96
CA SER A 63 -7.07 -1.67 -4.64
C SER A 63 -6.14 -2.75 -4.08
N ARG A 64 -5.57 -3.57 -4.96
CA ARG A 64 -4.67 -4.70 -4.62
C ARG A 64 -3.21 -4.45 -4.95
N ALA A 65 -2.94 -3.63 -5.95
CA ALA A 65 -1.59 -3.34 -6.37
C ALA A 65 -1.49 -1.93 -6.95
N THR A 66 -0.31 -1.33 -6.85
CA THR A 66 0.03 -0.07 -7.52
C THR A 66 1.00 -0.36 -8.65
N GLY A 67 0.65 0.02 -9.87
CA GLY A 67 1.56 0.03 -11.01
C GLY A 67 2.52 1.22 -10.90
N ILE A 68 3.81 0.97 -11.10
CA ILE A 68 4.86 1.98 -11.11
C ILE A 68 5.56 1.90 -12.45
N ALA A 69 5.60 3.00 -13.20
CA ALA A 69 6.36 3.11 -14.44
C ALA A 69 7.25 4.34 -14.43
N ILE A 70 8.48 4.19 -14.91
CA ILE A 70 9.45 5.26 -15.09
C ILE A 70 9.64 5.43 -16.60
N VAL A 71 9.37 6.63 -17.10
CA VAL A 71 9.36 6.97 -18.52
C VAL A 71 10.33 8.12 -18.75
N ASN A 72 11.06 8.06 -19.85
CA ASN A 72 11.80 9.21 -20.36
C ASN A 72 10.88 9.98 -21.32
N ASP A 73 10.53 11.21 -20.97
CA ASP A 73 9.60 12.03 -21.76
C ASP A 73 10.21 12.49 -23.09
N ALA A 74 11.55 12.61 -23.20
CA ALA A 74 12.23 13.03 -24.43
C ALA A 74 12.26 11.93 -25.50
N SER A 75 12.41 10.67 -25.09
CA SER A 75 12.45 9.51 -26.00
C SER A 75 11.13 8.75 -26.08
N GLY A 76 10.21 8.97 -25.14
CA GLY A 76 8.98 8.19 -24.99
C GLY A 76 9.22 6.76 -24.48
N GLU A 77 10.45 6.41 -24.12
CA GLU A 77 10.82 5.05 -23.71
C GLU A 77 10.47 4.77 -22.25
N VAL A 78 9.96 3.57 -21.98
CA VAL A 78 9.77 3.06 -20.62
C VAL A 78 11.09 2.48 -20.11
N VAL A 79 11.67 3.15 -19.12
CA VAL A 79 12.94 2.77 -18.48
C VAL A 79 12.74 1.58 -17.56
N PHE A 80 11.70 1.63 -16.73
CA PHE A 80 11.44 0.63 -15.71
C PHE A 80 9.95 0.54 -15.42
N ALA A 81 9.47 -0.67 -15.14
CA ALA A 81 8.11 -0.91 -14.69
C ALA A 81 8.13 -1.94 -13.55
N ALA A 82 7.31 -1.70 -12.53
CA ALA A 82 7.12 -2.60 -11.41
C ALA A 82 5.69 -2.54 -10.90
N GLU A 83 5.28 -3.61 -10.22
CA GLU A 83 4.01 -3.69 -9.53
C GLU A 83 4.26 -3.81 -8.02
N LEU A 84 3.66 -2.92 -7.24
CA LEU A 84 3.70 -2.97 -5.78
C LEU A 84 2.44 -3.68 -5.29
N SER A 85 2.57 -4.90 -4.75
CA SER A 85 1.43 -5.63 -4.18
C SER A 85 1.07 -5.12 -2.78
N HIS A 86 -0.21 -4.80 -2.56
CA HIS A 86 -0.71 -4.22 -1.31
C HIS A 86 -1.15 -5.30 -0.34
N ARG A 87 -0.87 -5.09 0.95
CA ARG A 87 -1.35 -5.96 2.03
C ARG A 87 -2.71 -5.52 2.62
N GLY A 88 -3.33 -4.48 2.06
CA GLY A 88 -4.54 -3.87 2.61
C GLY A 88 -5.70 -4.85 2.80
N HIS A 89 -5.96 -5.71 1.81
CA HIS A 89 -7.01 -6.73 1.90
C HIS A 89 -6.74 -7.76 3.00
N ALA A 90 -5.51 -8.24 3.14
CA ALA A 90 -5.13 -9.19 4.18
C ALA A 90 -5.27 -8.56 5.58
N ILE A 91 -4.89 -7.30 5.73
CA ILE A 91 -5.05 -6.55 6.98
C ILE A 91 -6.53 -6.36 7.30
N LYS A 92 -7.35 -5.96 6.31
CA LYS A 92 -8.78 -5.78 6.50
C LYS A 92 -9.47 -7.07 6.93
N ALA A 93 -9.16 -8.19 6.28
CA ALA A 93 -9.68 -9.50 6.67
C ALA A 93 -9.33 -9.83 8.13
N ALA A 94 -8.07 -9.64 8.54
CA ALA A 94 -7.65 -9.87 9.93
C ALA A 94 -8.36 -8.94 10.95
N LEU A 95 -8.69 -7.70 10.55
CA LEU A 95 -9.48 -6.78 11.38
C LEU A 95 -10.95 -7.22 11.48
N ASP A 96 -11.53 -7.70 10.39
CA ASP A 96 -12.90 -8.21 10.33
C ASP A 96 -13.07 -9.47 11.19
N ASP A 97 -12.11 -10.40 11.14
CA ASP A 97 -12.08 -11.59 12.01
C ASP A 97 -12.03 -11.19 13.49
N ARG A 98 -11.12 -10.27 13.82
CA ARG A 98 -10.98 -9.73 15.18
C ARG A 98 -12.28 -9.05 15.64
N HIS A 99 -12.94 -8.32 14.76
CA HIS A 99 -14.22 -7.67 15.03
C HIS A 99 -15.34 -8.71 15.27
N ALA A 100 -15.42 -9.75 14.44
CA ALA A 100 -16.38 -10.84 14.58
C ALA A 100 -16.22 -11.59 15.91
N VAL A 101 -14.97 -11.95 16.28
CA VAL A 101 -14.67 -12.61 17.56
C VAL A 101 -15.09 -11.74 18.75
N ARG A 102 -14.80 -10.44 18.71
CA ARG A 102 -15.21 -9.50 19.78
C ARG A 102 -16.72 -9.38 19.90
N ARG A 103 -17.44 -9.22 18.78
CA ARG A 103 -18.91 -9.19 18.77
C ARG A 103 -19.48 -10.47 19.39
N SER A 104 -18.97 -11.62 18.97
CA SER A 104 -19.41 -12.91 19.48
C SER A 104 -19.17 -13.06 20.99
N ARG A 105 -18.00 -12.66 21.51
CA ARG A 105 -17.75 -12.66 22.96
C ARG A 105 -18.72 -11.79 23.75
N ARG A 106 -19.05 -10.59 23.24
CA ARG A 106 -20.02 -9.68 23.88
C ARG A 106 -21.44 -10.25 23.87
N GLN A 107 -21.88 -10.85 22.76
CA GLN A 107 -23.23 -11.40 22.64
C GLN A 107 -23.40 -12.76 23.34
N ARG A 108 -22.39 -13.64 23.34
CA ARG A 108 -22.49 -14.98 23.97
C ARG A 108 -22.67 -14.95 25.49
N LYS A 109 -22.23 -13.87 26.16
CA LYS A 109 -22.34 -13.71 27.61
C LYS A 109 -23.48 -12.77 28.02
N THR A 110 -24.38 -12.41 27.11
CA THR A 110 -25.64 -11.78 27.52
C THR A 110 -26.53 -12.83 28.16
N ARG A 111 -26.40 -12.99 29.49
CA ARG A 111 -27.45 -13.62 30.30
C ARG A 111 -28.74 -12.89 29.98
N TYR A 112 -29.83 -13.62 29.72
CA TYR A 112 -31.14 -13.04 29.47
C TYR A 112 -31.43 -11.97 30.53
N ARG A 113 -31.36 -10.70 30.14
CA ARG A 113 -31.87 -9.62 30.99
C ARG A 113 -33.38 -9.71 30.85
N LYS A 114 -34.10 -9.97 31.95
CA LYS A 114 -35.55 -9.81 32.00
C LYS A 114 -35.89 -8.46 31.35
N ALA A 115 -36.84 -8.47 30.41
CA ALA A 115 -37.37 -7.24 29.84
C ALA A 115 -37.78 -6.31 30.98
N ARG A 116 -37.24 -5.09 31.00
CA ARG A 116 -37.58 -4.07 32.00
C ARG A 116 -38.86 -3.37 31.53
N TRP A 117 -40.00 -4.02 31.75
CA TRP A 117 -41.32 -3.45 31.47
C TRP A 117 -41.58 -2.15 32.25
N SER A 118 -40.89 -1.94 33.38
CA SER A 118 -40.93 -0.68 34.16
C SER A 118 -40.36 0.54 33.42
N ASN A 119 -39.59 0.33 32.35
CA ASN A 119 -39.04 1.42 31.52
C ASN A 119 -39.93 1.71 30.31
N TRP A 120 -41.04 0.98 30.15
CA TRP A 120 -42.12 1.37 29.27
C TRP A 120 -43.16 2.06 30.13
N SER A 121 -43.11 3.40 30.16
CA SER A 121 -44.30 4.17 30.49
C SER A 121 -45.35 3.87 29.44
N CYS A 122 -46.11 2.78 29.63
CA CYS A 122 -47.37 2.63 28.95
C CYS A 122 -48.23 3.79 29.47
N PRO A 123 -48.63 4.77 28.63
CA PRO A 123 -49.44 5.87 29.10
C PRO A 123 -50.77 5.25 29.53
N VAL A 124 -51.01 5.20 30.84
CA VAL A 124 -52.31 4.81 31.37
C VAL A 124 -53.24 5.96 31.00
N PHE A 125 -53.96 5.83 29.87
CA PHE A 125 -55.10 6.70 29.59
C PHE A 125 -56.09 6.49 30.73
N GLY A 126 -56.16 7.46 31.64
CA GLY A 126 -56.93 7.39 32.86
C GLY A 126 -58.43 7.33 32.58
N GLY A 127 -59.04 6.18 32.88
CA GLY A 127 -60.47 6.08 33.16
C GLY A 127 -60.69 6.18 34.67
N ASN A 128 -61.31 7.26 35.12
CA ASN A 128 -61.61 7.53 36.52
C ASN A 128 -62.64 6.52 37.10
N PRO A 129 -62.35 5.81 38.21
CA PRO A 129 -63.25 4.82 38.79
C PRO A 129 -64.38 5.40 39.67
N ASN A 130 -64.55 6.72 39.78
CA ASN A 130 -65.67 7.31 40.52
C ASN A 130 -67.02 7.23 39.76
N ARG A 131 -67.60 6.04 39.67
CA ARG A 131 -69.07 5.87 39.62
C ARG A 131 -69.52 5.47 41.02
N ASN A 132 -69.94 6.47 41.81
CA ASN A 132 -70.69 6.27 43.04
C ASN A 132 -71.97 5.50 42.72
N VAL A 133 -72.15 4.34 43.34
CA VAL A 133 -73.44 3.66 43.45
C VAL A 133 -73.95 3.94 44.85
N GLY A 134 -74.97 4.79 44.93
CA GLY A 134 -75.77 5.10 46.10
C GLY A 134 -77.18 5.43 45.62
#